data_AF-K1XHJ1-F1
#
_entry.id   AF-K1XHJ1-F1
#
_cell.length_a   1.000
_cell.length_b   1.000
_cell.length_c   1.000
_cell.angle_alpha   90.00
_cell.angle_beta   90.00
_cell.angle_gamma   90.00
#
_symmetry.space_group_name_H-M   'P 1'
#
loop_
_entity.id
_entity.type
_entity.pdbx_description
1 polymer ?
#
loop_
_entity_poly.entity_id
_entity_poly.type
_entity_poly.pdbx_seq_one_letter_code
_entity_poly.pdbx_strand_id
1 'polypeptide(L)'
;MVRSRRCFDFRVRFDETGGICAGIRTGRGAVRGTEELGIFPSIFASAHLSILILARGNHITNACQVCNLANAASLLWHAYKSLGMPSSEVNWAGFYVLDPGSPPAHPRLVLGPFHGKVACQLIPFGKGVCGAAASTRTTLVVDDVEQFPGHIACDGASKSEIVVPILKDGKLVAIIDVDCAVESAFEEVDKLWLEKLARLLGDACEW
;
A
#
# COMPACT_ATOMS: atom_id res chain seq x y z
N MET A 1 22.03 22.81 -23.49
CA MET A 1 22.95 21.81 -22.92
C MET A 1 22.18 20.98 -21.88
N VAL A 2 21.52 19.90 -22.30
CA VAL A 2 20.72 19.03 -21.42
C VAL A 2 21.59 17.82 -21.08
N ARG A 3 21.93 17.63 -19.80
CA ARG A 3 22.63 16.44 -19.32
C ARG A 3 21.67 15.25 -19.36
N SER A 4 22.05 14.18 -20.05
CA SER A 4 21.30 12.93 -20.07
C SER A 4 21.27 12.30 -18.67
N ARG A 5 20.08 11.89 -18.22
CA ARG A 5 19.92 11.07 -17.01
C ARG A 5 20.45 9.66 -17.33
N ARG A 6 21.33 9.14 -16.47
CA ARG A 6 21.86 7.77 -16.60
C ARG A 6 20.74 6.78 -16.32
N CYS A 7 20.51 5.86 -17.25
CA CYS A 7 19.65 4.71 -17.03
C CYS A 7 20.41 3.68 -16.19
N PHE A 8 19.86 3.27 -15.06
CA PHE A 8 20.35 2.12 -14.31
C PHE A 8 19.72 0.86 -14.93
N ASP A 9 20.54 -0.05 -15.46
CA ASP A 9 20.08 -1.34 -15.98
C ASP A 9 20.01 -2.33 -14.81
N PHE A 10 18.80 -2.64 -14.34
CA PHE A 10 18.55 -3.56 -13.24
C PHE A 10 18.15 -4.92 -13.84
N ARG A 11 19.01 -5.93 -13.69
CA ARG A 11 18.71 -7.30 -14.13
C ARG A 11 18.39 -8.17 -12.92
N VAL A 12 17.18 -8.72 -12.92
CA VAL A 12 16.79 -9.79 -12.00
C VAL A 12 17.16 -11.13 -12.64
N ARG A 13 17.85 -11.99 -11.89
CA ARG A 13 18.01 -13.40 -12.24
C ARG A 13 17.35 -14.26 -11.16
N PHE A 14 16.66 -15.29 -11.61
CA PHE A 14 16.20 -16.38 -10.76
C PHE A 14 17.34 -17.40 -10.66
N ASP A 15 17.68 -17.83 -9.45
CA ASP A 15 18.56 -18.97 -9.27
C ASP A 15 17.78 -20.29 -9.43
N GLU A 16 18.50 -21.41 -9.52
CA GLU A 16 17.95 -22.75 -9.74
C GLU A 16 17.08 -23.25 -8.57
N THR A 17 17.05 -22.53 -7.45
CA THR A 17 16.21 -22.81 -6.28
C THR A 17 15.00 -21.87 -6.17
N GLY A 18 14.80 -20.97 -7.14
CA GLY A 18 13.72 -19.98 -7.12
C GLY A 18 14.02 -18.75 -6.25
N GLY A 19 15.25 -18.60 -5.77
CA GLY A 19 15.73 -17.42 -5.06
C GLY A 19 15.93 -16.23 -6.01
N ILE A 20 15.54 -15.04 -5.56
CA ILE A 20 15.70 -13.79 -6.32
C ILE A 20 17.04 -13.17 -5.95
N CYS A 21 17.98 -13.17 -6.90
CA CYS A 21 19.23 -12.40 -6.78
C CYS A 21 19.08 -11.09 -7.55
N ALA A 22 18.96 -9.97 -6.82
CA ALA A 22 18.95 -8.63 -7.39
C ALA A 22 20.35 -8.01 -7.30
N GLY A 23 20.94 -7.68 -8.46
CA GLY A 23 22.26 -7.04 -8.54
C GLY A 23 22.20 -5.70 -9.24
N ILE A 24 22.69 -4.63 -8.58
CA ILE A 24 22.90 -3.33 -9.21
C ILE A 24 24.30 -3.32 -9.84
N ARG A 25 24.39 -3.31 -11.17
CA ARG A 25 25.66 -3.04 -11.86
C ARG A 25 25.83 -1.52 -12.00
N THR A 26 26.49 -0.89 -11.03
CA THR A 26 27.09 0.41 -11.28
C THR A 26 28.30 0.20 -12.19
N GLY A 27 28.51 1.09 -13.16
CA GLY A 27 29.49 0.90 -14.24
C GLY A 27 30.96 0.82 -13.84
N ARG A 28 31.31 0.65 -12.55
CA ARG A 28 32.66 0.36 -12.05
C ARG A 28 32.60 -0.42 -10.74
N GLY A 29 33.15 -1.63 -10.73
CA GLY A 29 33.61 -2.35 -9.53
C GLY A 29 32.51 -2.97 -8.66
N ALA A 30 32.60 -4.28 -8.43
CA ALA A 30 31.74 -4.99 -7.49
C ALA A 30 31.98 -4.48 -6.05
N VAL A 31 30.94 -3.95 -5.41
CA VAL A 31 30.96 -3.70 -3.96
C VAL A 31 30.56 -5.00 -3.28
N ARG A 32 31.51 -5.63 -2.58
CA ARG A 32 31.23 -6.69 -1.62
C ARG A 32 30.67 -6.02 -0.35
N GLY A 33 29.45 -6.37 0.01
CA GLY A 33 28.81 -5.95 1.25
C GLY A 33 27.48 -6.66 1.36
N THR A 34 27.48 -7.84 1.99
CA THR A 34 26.26 -8.49 2.47
C THR A 34 25.88 -7.78 3.77
N GLU A 35 25.21 -6.64 3.66
CA GLU A 35 24.40 -6.16 4.79
C GLU A 35 23.13 -7.00 4.80
N GLU A 36 22.74 -7.49 5.99
CA GLU A 36 21.49 -8.20 6.23
C GLU A 36 20.30 -7.29 5.93
N LEU A 37 19.97 -7.17 4.64
CA LEU A 37 18.67 -6.79 4.17
C LEU A 37 17.76 -7.95 4.55
N GLY A 38 17.14 -7.86 5.72
CA GLY A 38 16.21 -8.83 6.26
C GLY A 38 15.14 -9.23 5.24
N ILE A 39 14.32 -10.20 5.57
CA ILE A 39 13.32 -10.77 4.65
C ILE A 39 12.31 -9.71 4.12
N PHE A 40 12.21 -8.54 4.78
CA PHE A 40 11.35 -7.41 4.41
C PHE A 40 11.73 -6.66 3.11
N PRO A 41 12.98 -6.24 2.88
CA PRO A 41 13.38 -5.62 1.61
C PRO A 41 13.15 -6.52 0.39
N SER A 42 13.11 -7.85 0.50
CA SER A 42 12.87 -8.73 -0.66
C SER A 42 11.39 -8.80 -1.07
N ILE A 43 10.46 -8.89 -0.10
CA ILE A 43 9.01 -8.94 -0.37
C ILE A 43 8.53 -7.58 -0.87
N PHE A 44 8.92 -6.48 -0.24
CA PHE A 44 8.56 -5.15 -0.74
C PHE A 44 9.29 -4.80 -2.03
N ALA A 45 10.52 -5.26 -2.29
CA ALA A 45 11.14 -5.09 -3.62
C ALA A 45 10.45 -5.91 -4.70
N SER A 46 10.02 -7.15 -4.41
CA SER A 46 9.24 -7.98 -5.33
C SER A 46 7.85 -7.41 -5.56
N ALA A 47 7.19 -6.91 -4.51
CA ALA A 47 5.90 -6.23 -4.58
C ALA A 47 6.03 -4.90 -5.34
N HIS A 48 7.04 -4.09 -5.04
CA HIS A 48 7.35 -2.85 -5.78
C HIS A 48 7.64 -3.15 -7.24
N LEU A 49 8.36 -4.23 -7.56
CA LEU A 49 8.61 -4.67 -8.92
C LEU A 49 7.33 -5.18 -9.59
N SER A 50 6.49 -5.97 -8.94
CA SER A 50 5.20 -6.42 -9.48
C SER A 50 4.23 -5.27 -9.71
N ILE A 51 4.14 -4.32 -8.77
CA ILE A 51 3.35 -3.09 -8.92
C ILE A 51 3.91 -2.22 -10.04
N LEU A 52 5.23 -2.04 -10.13
CA LEU A 52 5.86 -1.33 -11.24
C LEU A 52 5.66 -2.06 -12.57
N ILE A 53 5.66 -3.38 -12.60
CA ILE A 53 5.39 -4.18 -13.80
C ILE A 53 3.93 -4.07 -14.19
N LEU A 54 2.99 -4.07 -13.24
CA LEU A 54 1.56 -3.85 -13.50
C LEU A 54 1.31 -2.41 -13.96
N ALA A 55 1.95 -1.42 -13.33
CA ALA A 55 1.83 0.00 -13.66
C ALA A 55 2.54 0.38 -14.97
N ARG A 56 3.63 -0.31 -15.34
CA ARG A 56 4.37 -0.09 -16.61
C ARG A 56 3.91 -1.03 -17.74
N GLY A 57 3.27 -2.14 -17.41
CA GLY A 57 2.83 -3.17 -18.36
C GLY A 57 1.59 -2.79 -19.15
N ASN A 58 0.82 -1.81 -18.69
CA ASN A 58 -0.34 -1.29 -19.44
C ASN A 58 0.06 -0.16 -20.40
N HIS A 59 0.78 -0.53 -21.45
CA HIS A 59 0.88 0.29 -22.67
C HIS A 59 -0.34 0.14 -23.60
N ILE A 60 -1.40 -0.58 -23.19
CA ILE A 60 -2.56 -0.88 -24.05
C ILE A 60 -3.84 -0.14 -23.65
N THR A 61 -4.03 0.31 -22.41
CA THR A 61 -5.12 1.24 -22.06
C THR A 61 -4.72 2.02 -20.82
N ASN A 62 -5.17 3.26 -20.68
CA ASN A 62 -5.06 3.97 -19.42
C ASN A 62 -5.62 3.08 -18.29
N ALA A 63 -4.83 2.83 -17.24
CA ALA A 63 -5.12 1.74 -16.31
C ALA A 63 -6.29 2.12 -15.38
N CYS A 64 -7.42 1.44 -15.58
CA CYS A 64 -8.61 1.53 -14.74
C CYS A 64 -8.24 1.35 -13.25
N GLN A 65 -8.61 2.33 -12.41
CA GLN A 65 -8.33 2.31 -10.97
C GLN A 65 -8.75 0.98 -10.30
N VAL A 66 -9.89 0.43 -10.70
CA VAL A 66 -10.43 -0.81 -10.11
C VAL A 66 -9.46 -1.98 -10.30
N CYS A 67 -8.88 -2.11 -11.49
CA CYS A 67 -7.94 -3.19 -11.79
C CYS A 67 -6.64 -3.04 -10.99
N ASN A 68 -6.11 -1.82 -10.91
CA ASN A 68 -4.88 -1.55 -10.17
C ASN A 68 -5.08 -1.76 -8.66
N LEU A 69 -6.18 -1.27 -8.10
CA LEU A 69 -6.51 -1.46 -6.69
C LEU A 69 -6.79 -2.93 -6.37
N ALA A 70 -7.47 -3.68 -7.25
CA ALA A 70 -7.69 -5.12 -7.05
C ALA A 70 -6.38 -5.91 -7.01
N ASN A 71 -5.47 -5.66 -7.95
CA ASN A 71 -4.16 -6.31 -7.97
C ASN A 71 -3.31 -5.88 -6.76
N ALA A 72 -3.34 -4.61 -6.39
CA ALA A 72 -2.62 -4.11 -5.22
C ALA A 72 -3.17 -4.71 -3.92
N ALA A 73 -4.48 -4.91 -3.80
CA ALA A 73 -5.10 -5.53 -2.63
C ALA A 73 -4.64 -6.99 -2.48
N SER A 74 -4.62 -7.74 -3.58
CA SER A 74 -4.12 -9.12 -3.58
C SER A 74 -2.64 -9.17 -3.19
N LEU A 75 -1.83 -8.27 -3.72
CA LEU A 75 -0.42 -8.19 -3.39
C LEU A 75 -0.17 -7.84 -1.92
N LEU A 76 -0.88 -6.84 -1.37
CA LEU A 76 -0.77 -6.49 0.04
C LEU A 76 -1.14 -7.68 0.94
N TRP A 77 -2.25 -8.34 0.64
CA TRP A 77 -2.70 -9.51 1.38
C TRP A 77 -1.64 -10.61 1.41
N HIS A 78 -1.14 -11.02 0.24
CA HIS A 78 -0.12 -12.08 0.16
C HIS A 78 1.23 -11.65 0.74
N ALA A 79 1.60 -10.38 0.63
CA ALA A 79 2.82 -9.85 1.24
C ALA A 79 2.76 -10.00 2.76
N TYR A 80 1.72 -9.46 3.42
CA TYR A 80 1.56 -9.58 4.87
C TYR A 80 1.44 -11.04 5.33
N LYS A 81 0.64 -11.87 4.63
CA LYS A 81 0.48 -13.28 4.96
C LYS A 81 1.75 -14.13 4.79
N SER A 82 2.71 -13.68 4.00
CA SER A 82 4.00 -14.37 3.82
C SER A 82 5.05 -14.02 4.88
N LEU A 83 4.79 -13.00 5.70
CA LEU A 83 5.68 -12.57 6.78
C LEU A 83 5.42 -13.36 8.07
N GLY A 84 6.27 -13.17 9.08
CA GLY A 84 6.02 -13.69 10.43
C GLY A 84 5.01 -12.83 11.20
N MET A 85 4.66 -13.28 12.41
CA MET A 85 3.89 -12.44 13.34
C MET A 85 4.72 -11.19 13.73
N PRO A 86 4.09 -10.02 13.95
CA PRO A 86 2.63 -9.80 13.95
C PRO A 86 2.02 -9.62 12.54
N SER A 87 2.83 -9.36 11.51
CA SER A 87 2.37 -9.05 10.15
C SER A 87 1.49 -10.13 9.52
N SER A 88 1.71 -11.41 9.81
CA SER A 88 0.87 -12.52 9.34
C SER A 88 -0.58 -12.45 9.83
N GLU A 89 -0.85 -11.74 10.92
CA GLU A 89 -2.16 -11.61 11.56
C GLU A 89 -3.01 -10.46 10.99
N VAL A 90 -2.54 -9.81 9.92
CA VAL A 90 -3.36 -8.87 9.13
C VAL A 90 -4.66 -9.56 8.72
N ASN A 91 -5.79 -9.02 9.17
CA ASN A 91 -7.12 -9.61 8.95
C ASN A 91 -7.93 -8.84 7.90
N TRP A 92 -7.48 -7.65 7.51
CA TRP A 92 -8.05 -6.87 6.42
C TRP A 92 -6.97 -6.05 5.71
N ALA A 93 -6.99 -6.03 4.37
CA ALA A 93 -6.12 -5.17 3.58
C ALA A 93 -6.81 -4.76 2.27
N GLY A 94 -6.91 -3.46 2.02
CA GLY A 94 -7.67 -2.98 0.87
C GLY A 94 -7.72 -1.47 0.75
N PHE A 95 -8.77 -1.01 0.07
CA PHE A 95 -8.91 0.38 -0.31
C PHE A 95 -10.33 0.88 -0.08
N TYR A 96 -10.42 2.16 0.21
CA TYR A 96 -11.64 2.95 0.11
C TYR A 96 -11.38 4.11 -0.85
N VAL A 97 -12.31 4.34 -1.78
CA VAL A 97 -12.17 5.36 -2.84
C VAL A 97 -13.10 6.52 -2.54
N LEU A 98 -12.75 7.75 -2.93
CA LEU A 98 -13.65 8.89 -2.82
C LEU A 98 -14.94 8.61 -3.61
N ASP A 99 -16.09 8.67 -2.94
CA ASP A 99 -17.37 8.41 -3.57
C ASP A 99 -17.75 9.60 -4.49
N PRO A 100 -17.86 9.42 -5.81
CA PRO A 100 -18.20 10.50 -6.74
C PRO A 100 -19.62 11.02 -6.54
N GLY A 101 -20.51 10.25 -5.90
CA GLY A 101 -21.86 10.65 -5.52
C GLY A 101 -21.94 11.40 -4.19
N SER A 102 -20.80 11.64 -3.52
CA SER A 102 -20.78 12.34 -2.23
C SER A 102 -21.20 13.80 -2.39
N PRO A 103 -22.06 14.33 -1.51
CA PRO A 103 -22.30 15.77 -1.43
C PRO A 103 -20.97 16.52 -1.13
N PRO A 104 -20.65 17.64 -1.81
CA PRO A 104 -19.41 18.38 -1.56
C PRO A 104 -19.22 18.83 -0.10
N ALA A 105 -20.32 19.10 0.61
CA ALA A 105 -20.30 19.47 2.02
C ALA A 105 -20.03 18.29 2.97
N HIS A 106 -20.29 17.05 2.51
CA HIS A 106 -20.19 15.83 3.30
C HIS A 106 -19.51 14.73 2.47
N PRO A 107 -18.21 14.88 2.16
CA PRO A 107 -17.48 13.88 1.38
C PRO A 107 -17.46 12.53 2.10
N ARG A 108 -17.53 11.47 1.30
CA ARG A 108 -17.58 10.09 1.76
C ARG A 108 -16.56 9.27 0.99
N LEU A 109 -16.09 8.21 1.62
CA LEU A 109 -15.42 7.12 0.94
C LEU A 109 -16.41 5.98 0.69
N VAL A 110 -16.22 5.25 -0.40
CA VAL A 110 -16.91 4.02 -0.75
C VAL A 110 -15.92 2.87 -0.81
N LEU A 111 -16.36 1.69 -0.36
CA LEU A 111 -15.55 0.47 -0.32
C LEU A 111 -15.03 0.11 -1.72
N GLY A 112 -13.71 0.00 -1.83
CA GLY A 112 -12.99 -0.47 -3.03
C GLY A 112 -12.60 -1.95 -2.92
N PRO A 113 -11.70 -2.43 -3.79
CA PRO A 113 -11.17 -3.79 -3.70
C PRO A 113 -10.42 -4.05 -2.38
N PHE A 114 -10.60 -5.24 -1.79
CA PHE A 114 -9.95 -5.62 -0.54
C PHE A 114 -9.83 -7.15 -0.40
N HIS A 115 -9.03 -7.60 0.56
CA HIS A 115 -9.04 -8.98 1.08
C HIS A 115 -9.28 -8.93 2.59
N GLY A 116 -10.16 -9.80 3.09
CA GLY A 116 -10.58 -9.82 4.49
C GLY A 116 -12.05 -10.22 4.62
N LYS A 117 -12.62 -10.03 5.82
CA LYS A 117 -14.07 -10.19 6.05
C LYS A 117 -14.86 -9.03 5.43
N VAL A 118 -16.18 -9.20 5.36
CA VAL A 118 -17.12 -8.15 4.93
C VAL A 118 -16.91 -6.87 5.75
N ALA A 119 -16.82 -5.73 5.06
CA ALA A 119 -16.54 -4.42 5.66
C ALA A 119 -17.66 -3.41 5.39
N CYS A 120 -17.57 -2.25 6.06
CA CYS A 120 -18.50 -1.15 5.91
C CYS A 120 -18.47 -0.59 4.47
N GLN A 121 -19.61 -0.33 3.85
CA GLN A 121 -19.62 0.12 2.44
C GLN A 121 -19.28 1.60 2.26
N LEU A 122 -19.60 2.44 3.25
CA LEU A 122 -19.45 3.90 3.18
C LEU A 122 -18.82 4.44 4.47
N ILE A 123 -17.86 5.35 4.33
CA ILE A 123 -17.18 5.99 5.46
C ILE A 123 -17.23 7.51 5.26
N PRO A 124 -17.98 8.26 6.09
CA PRO A 124 -17.93 9.71 6.07
C PRO A 124 -16.56 10.24 6.49
N PHE A 125 -16.13 11.35 5.91
CA PHE A 125 -14.91 12.02 6.36
C PHE A 125 -15.00 12.40 7.84
N GLY A 126 -13.90 12.20 8.57
CA GLY A 126 -13.75 12.48 10.00
C GLY A 126 -14.35 11.43 10.92
N LYS A 127 -14.82 10.30 10.38
CA LYS A 127 -15.38 9.18 11.15
C LYS A 127 -14.46 7.97 11.12
N GLY A 128 -14.13 7.43 12.30
CA GLY A 128 -13.15 6.37 12.45
C GLY A 128 -11.74 6.78 11.99
N VAL A 129 -10.81 5.83 12.00
CA VAL A 129 -9.42 6.02 11.58
C VAL A 129 -9.37 6.36 10.09
N CYS A 130 -10.04 5.57 9.26
CA CYS A 130 -10.20 5.81 7.82
C CYS A 130 -10.69 7.23 7.48
N GLY A 131 -11.79 7.68 8.08
CA GLY A 131 -12.33 9.01 7.81
C GLY A 131 -11.45 10.13 8.37
N ALA A 132 -10.76 9.91 9.49
CA ALA A 132 -9.80 10.86 10.04
C ALA A 132 -8.61 11.05 9.08
N ALA A 133 -7.99 9.96 8.62
CA ALA A 133 -6.88 9.99 7.67
C ALA A 133 -7.28 10.66 6.34
N ALA A 134 -8.49 10.39 5.85
CA ALA A 134 -9.04 11.05 4.66
C ALA A 134 -9.20 12.56 4.84
N SER A 135 -9.62 12.99 6.03
CA SER A 135 -9.83 14.42 6.36
C SER A 135 -8.51 15.17 6.49
N THR A 136 -7.56 14.60 7.22
CA THR A 136 -6.25 15.23 7.47
C THR A 136 -5.30 15.08 6.30
N ARG A 137 -5.54 14.10 5.42
CA ARG A 137 -4.63 13.70 4.33
C ARG A 137 -3.24 13.33 4.84
N THR A 138 -3.20 12.74 6.04
CA THR A 138 -2.00 12.22 6.68
C THR A 138 -2.16 10.75 6.96
N THR A 139 -1.07 9.99 6.83
CA THR A 139 -1.02 8.61 7.30
C THR A 139 -1.30 8.55 8.80
N LEU A 140 -2.18 7.63 9.21
CA LEU A 140 -2.44 7.32 10.61
C LEU A 140 -1.98 5.89 10.89
N VAL A 141 -1.23 5.72 11.97
CA VAL A 141 -0.83 4.41 12.52
C VAL A 141 -1.45 4.34 13.91
N VAL A 142 -2.28 3.35 14.14
CA VAL A 142 -3.07 3.19 15.36
C VAL A 142 -2.66 1.88 16.02
N ASP A 143 -1.92 1.99 17.12
CA ASP A 143 -1.40 0.84 17.87
C ASP A 143 -2.50 0.03 18.58
N ASP A 144 -3.57 0.71 19.00
CA ASP A 144 -4.76 0.13 19.61
C ASP A 144 -6.01 0.87 19.12
N VAL A 145 -6.82 0.20 18.30
CA VAL A 145 -8.04 0.77 17.72
C VAL A 145 -9.13 1.03 18.76
N GLU A 146 -9.15 0.30 19.88
CA GLU A 146 -10.13 0.53 20.95
C GLU A 146 -9.87 1.85 21.67
N GLN A 147 -8.62 2.33 21.67
CA GLN A 147 -8.22 3.61 22.24
C GLN A 147 -8.43 4.79 21.27
N PHE A 148 -8.73 4.54 19.99
CA PHE A 148 -8.92 5.60 19.01
C PHE A 148 -10.29 6.30 19.19
N PRO A 149 -10.33 7.62 19.39
CA PRO A 149 -11.57 8.34 19.65
C PRO A 149 -12.52 8.29 18.43
N GLY A 150 -13.72 7.74 18.63
CA GLY A 150 -14.70 7.62 17.57
C GLY A 150 -14.44 6.46 16.60
N HIS A 151 -13.73 5.41 17.06
CA HIS A 151 -13.53 4.17 16.33
C HIS A 151 -14.86 3.56 15.85
N ILE A 152 -14.86 3.11 14.59
CA ILE A 152 -15.97 2.39 13.95
C ILE A 152 -15.42 1.03 13.56
N ALA A 153 -15.60 0.03 14.41
CA ALA A 153 -15.14 -1.33 14.13
C ALA A 153 -16.02 -1.98 13.04
N CYS A 154 -15.45 -2.28 11.87
CA CYS A 154 -16.10 -3.11 10.86
C CYS A 154 -15.81 -4.61 11.09
N ASP A 155 -14.62 -4.97 11.59
CA ASP A 155 -14.28 -6.30 12.11
C ASP A 155 -13.88 -6.19 13.59
N GLY A 156 -14.64 -6.84 14.49
CA GLY A 156 -14.34 -6.82 15.93
C GLY A 156 -13.07 -7.56 16.34
N ALA A 157 -12.39 -8.24 15.41
CA ALA A 157 -11.09 -8.85 15.65
C ALA A 157 -9.91 -7.88 15.47
N SER A 158 -10.10 -6.75 14.77
CA SER A 158 -9.04 -5.78 14.51
C SER A 158 -8.61 -5.10 15.80
N LYS A 159 -7.30 -5.00 16.00
CA LYS A 159 -6.68 -4.41 17.19
C LYS A 159 -5.72 -3.26 16.88
N SER A 160 -5.05 -3.29 15.73
CA SER A 160 -4.28 -2.16 15.21
C SER A 160 -4.65 -1.90 13.76
N GLU A 161 -4.45 -0.67 13.29
CA GLU A 161 -4.85 -0.22 11.96
C GLU A 161 -3.81 0.77 11.40
N ILE A 162 -3.48 0.67 10.12
CA ILE A 162 -2.72 1.69 9.39
C ILE A 162 -3.49 2.15 8.16
N VAL A 163 -3.73 3.47 8.10
CA VAL A 163 -4.44 4.10 6.99
C VAL A 163 -3.55 5.10 6.27
N VAL A 164 -3.38 4.92 4.97
CA VAL A 164 -2.50 5.75 4.12
C VAL A 164 -3.29 6.46 3.02
N PRO A 165 -3.35 7.80 3.01
CA PRO A 165 -3.98 8.57 1.94
C PRO A 165 -3.31 8.40 0.57
N ILE A 166 -4.12 8.13 -0.45
CA ILE A 166 -3.72 8.20 -1.86
C ILE A 166 -4.13 9.56 -2.41
N LEU A 167 -3.13 10.32 -2.88
CA LEU A 167 -3.32 11.67 -3.41
C LEU A 167 -3.05 11.72 -4.91
N LYS A 168 -3.92 12.41 -5.66
CA LYS A 168 -3.71 12.85 -7.04
C LYS A 168 -3.71 14.36 -7.08
N ASP A 169 -2.63 14.98 -7.56
CA ASP A 169 -2.52 16.45 -7.66
C ASP A 169 -2.87 17.18 -6.35
N GLY A 170 -2.47 16.59 -5.21
CA GLY A 170 -2.74 17.12 -3.87
C GLY A 170 -4.18 16.92 -3.35
N LYS A 171 -5.05 16.27 -4.11
CA LYS A 171 -6.42 15.91 -3.71
C LYS A 171 -6.48 14.45 -3.29
N LEU A 172 -7.26 14.16 -2.24
CA LEU A 172 -7.54 12.78 -1.85
C LEU A 172 -8.41 12.13 -2.93
N VAL A 173 -7.99 10.95 -3.40
CA VAL A 173 -8.74 10.13 -4.34
C VAL A 173 -9.11 8.77 -3.77
N ALA A 174 -8.31 8.25 -2.85
CA ALA A 174 -8.57 7.02 -2.12
C ALA A 174 -7.72 6.96 -0.84
N ILE A 175 -7.89 5.91 -0.06
CA ILE A 175 -7.01 5.50 1.04
C ILE A 175 -6.64 4.03 0.88
N ILE A 176 -5.45 3.66 1.37
CA ILE A 176 -5.07 2.29 1.70
C ILE A 176 -5.44 2.08 3.16
N ASP A 177 -6.08 0.97 3.47
CA ASP A 177 -6.45 0.59 4.82
C ASP A 177 -6.00 -0.86 5.08
N VAL A 178 -5.38 -1.10 6.24
CA VAL A 178 -4.86 -2.39 6.66
C VAL A 178 -5.09 -2.56 8.16
N ASP A 179 -5.84 -3.60 8.52
CA ASP A 179 -6.11 -3.99 9.89
C ASP A 179 -5.28 -5.22 10.30
N CYS A 180 -4.94 -5.29 11.58
CA CYS A 180 -4.33 -6.47 12.17
C CYS A 180 -5.02 -6.90 13.46
N ALA A 181 -5.13 -8.22 13.68
CA ALA A 181 -5.71 -8.80 14.91
C ALA A 181 -4.77 -8.72 16.13
N VAL A 182 -3.60 -8.10 15.98
CA VAL A 182 -2.58 -7.88 17.01
C VAL A 182 -2.40 -6.38 17.21
N GLU A 183 -2.22 -5.93 18.45
CA GLU A 183 -1.92 -4.54 18.78
C GLU A 183 -0.51 -4.16 18.30
N SER A 184 -0.29 -2.87 17.98
CA SER A 184 1.01 -2.33 17.57
C SER A 184 1.69 -3.11 16.44
N ALA A 185 0.91 -3.61 15.47
CA ALA A 185 1.42 -4.50 14.42
C ALA A 185 2.16 -3.77 13.28
N PHE A 186 2.04 -2.44 13.21
CA PHE A 186 2.56 -1.62 12.13
C PHE A 186 3.66 -0.70 12.63
N GLU A 187 4.79 -0.71 11.94
CA GLU A 187 5.95 0.10 12.27
C GLU A 187 6.19 1.20 11.21
N GLU A 188 7.20 2.05 11.44
CA GLU A 188 7.59 3.09 10.47
C GLU A 188 8.00 2.51 9.11
N VAL A 189 8.46 1.25 9.05
CA VAL A 189 8.78 0.58 7.79
C VAL A 189 7.52 0.32 6.95
N ASP A 190 6.41 -0.11 7.57
CA ASP A 190 5.14 -0.36 6.88
C ASP A 190 4.60 0.95 6.32
N LYS A 191 4.55 1.99 7.16
CA LYS A 191 4.17 3.36 6.77
C LYS A 191 4.99 3.86 5.58
N LEU A 192 6.31 3.76 5.64
CA LEU A 192 7.19 4.21 4.56
C LEU A 192 6.86 3.54 3.22
N TRP A 193 6.64 2.23 3.23
CA TRP A 193 6.40 1.47 2.01
C TRP A 193 4.97 1.60 1.49
N LEU A 194 3.98 1.64 2.38
CA LEU A 194 2.60 1.93 2.01
C LEU A 194 2.45 3.34 1.43
N GLU A 195 3.16 4.35 1.96
CA GLU A 195 3.18 5.70 1.36
C GLU A 195 3.83 5.73 -0.03
N LYS A 196 4.86 4.90 -0.26
CA LYS A 196 5.43 4.73 -1.62
C LYS A 196 4.43 4.08 -2.56
N LEU A 197 3.71 3.06 -2.10
CA LEU A 197 2.64 2.42 -2.86
C LEU A 197 1.51 3.42 -3.18
N ALA A 198 1.06 4.18 -2.19
CA ALA A 198 0.02 5.20 -2.35
C ALA A 198 0.40 6.24 -3.40
N ARG A 199 1.63 6.76 -3.37
CA ARG A 199 2.13 7.68 -4.41
C ARG A 199 2.09 7.05 -5.81
N LEU A 200 2.55 5.80 -5.93
CA LEU A 200 2.54 5.11 -7.22
C LEU A 200 1.13 4.90 -7.75
N LEU A 201 0.18 4.48 -6.89
CA LEU A 201 -1.22 4.32 -7.28
C LEU A 201 -1.87 5.65 -7.66
N GLY A 202 -1.56 6.73 -6.94
CA GLY A 202 -1.98 8.08 -7.29
C GLY A 202 -1.54 8.45 -8.71
N ASP A 203 -0.28 8.18 -9.05
CA ASP A 203 0.27 8.51 -10.37
C ASP A 203 -0.24 7.60 -11.49
N ALA A 204 -0.39 6.30 -11.22
CA ALA A 204 -0.62 5.27 -12.24
C ALA A 204 -2.09 4.95 -12.54
N CYS A 205 -3.04 5.38 -11.71
CA CYS A 205 -4.47 5.16 -11.94
C CYS A 205 -5.15 6.37 -12.58
N GLU A 206 -6.19 6.11 -13.37
CA GLU A 206 -7.20 7.11 -13.71
C GLU A 206 -8.26 7.16 -12.61
N TRP A 207 -8.32 8.31 -11.91
CA TRP A 207 -9.19 8.58 -10.75
C TRP A 207 -10.43 9.39 -11.15
#